data_AF-A0AB36TPN3-F1
#
_entry.id   AF-A0AB36TPN3-F1
#
_cell.length_a   1.000
_cell.length_b   1.000
_cell.length_c   1.000
_cell.angle_alpha   90.00
_cell.angle_beta   90.00
_cell.angle_gamma   90.00
#
_symmetry.space_group_name_H-M   'P 1'
#
loop_
_entity.id
_entity.type
_entity.pdbx_description
1 polymer ?
#
loop_
_entity_poly.entity_id
_entity_poly.type
_entity_poly.pdbx_seq_one_letter_code
_entity_poly.pdbx_strand_id
1 'polypeptide(L)' 'MWKKINNYKFHLKDLKFMTWLFPIVGLLYAYEFFSGLMFHYEVRWLKLICMTIMIIGFIDIRKKLKNKDYRGA' A
#
# COMPACT_ATOMS: atom_id res chain seq x y z
N MET A 1 -5.79 -8.75 -22.36
CA MET A 1 -4.81 -8.69 -21.26
C MET A 1 -5.43 -8.29 -19.93
N TRP A 2 -6.33 -7.29 -19.89
CA TRP A 2 -6.98 -6.82 -18.67
C TRP A 2 -7.71 -7.90 -17.85
N LYS A 3 -8.42 -8.85 -18.50
CA LYS A 3 -9.02 -10.01 -17.82
C LYS A 3 -8.00 -10.86 -17.05
N LYS A 4 -6.76 -10.97 -17.55
CA LYS A 4 -5.69 -11.78 -16.95
C LYS A 4 -5.09 -11.10 -15.71
N ILE A 5 -5.04 -9.77 -15.72
CA ILE A 5 -4.62 -8.94 -14.58
C ILE A 5 -5.70 -8.94 -13.49
N ASN A 6 -6.98 -8.77 -13.87
CA ASN A 6 -8.09 -8.78 -12.90
C ASN A 6 -8.26 -10.13 -12.19
N ASN A 7 -7.96 -11.23 -12.88
CA ASN A 7 -8.08 -12.57 -12.29
C ASN A 7 -6.74 -13.08 -11.70
N TYR A 8 -5.73 -12.22 -11.63
CA TYR A 8 -4.45 -12.58 -11.05
C TYR A 8 -4.57 -12.69 -9.53
N LYS A 9 -4.39 -13.91 -9.02
CA LYS A 9 -4.31 -14.17 -7.58
C LYS A 9 -2.85 -14.14 -7.15
N PHE A 10 -2.53 -13.20 -6.27
CA PHE A 10 -1.23 -13.13 -5.63
C PHE A 10 -1.00 -14.36 -4.73
N HIS A 11 0.27 -14.75 -4.53
CA HIS A 11 0.63 -15.79 -3.58
C HIS A 11 0.55 -15.27 -2.15
N LEU A 12 0.15 -16.14 -1.21
CA LEU A 12 0.05 -15.78 0.21
C LEU A 12 1.35 -15.18 0.78
N LYS A 13 2.51 -15.69 0.34
CA LYS A 13 3.84 -15.18 0.74
C LYS A 13 4.00 -13.70 0.35
N ASP A 14 3.61 -13.35 -0.87
CA ASP A 14 3.70 -11.99 -1.39
C ASP A 14 2.70 -11.07 -0.70
N LEU A 15 1.46 -11.51 -0.46
CA LEU A 15 0.48 -10.70 0.29
C LEU A 15 0.98 -10.42 1.72
N LYS A 16 1.57 -11.40 2.40
CA LYS A 16 2.13 -11.21 3.76
C LYS A 16 3.31 -10.25 3.74
N PHE A 17 4.21 -10.39 2.77
CA PHE A 17 5.35 -9.49 2.60
C PHE A 17 4.90 -8.04 2.34
N MET A 18 3.93 -7.85 1.44
CA MET A 18 3.34 -6.55 1.17
C MET A 18 2.65 -5.98 2.41
N THR A 19 1.88 -6.80 3.14
CA THR A 19 1.23 -6.36 4.39
C THR A 19 2.24 -5.92 5.45
N TRP A 20 3.45 -6.48 5.46
CA TRP A 20 4.50 -6.09 6.39
C TRP A 20 5.27 -4.84 5.94
N LEU A 21 5.54 -4.71 4.64
CA LEU A 21 6.26 -3.55 4.08
C LEU A 21 5.44 -2.26 4.06
N PHE A 22 4.15 -2.34 3.71
CA PHE A 22 3.28 -1.17 3.57
C PHE A 22 3.25 -0.25 4.79
N PRO A 23 3.12 -0.73 6.04
CA PRO A 23 3.15 0.15 7.21
C PRO A 23 4.52 0.80 7.44
N ILE A 24 5.63 0.11 7.13
CA ILE A 24 6.99 0.67 7.29
C ILE A 24 7.18 1.83 6.33
N VAL A 25 6.86 1.62 5.05
CA VAL A 25 6.97 2.65 4.01
C VAL A 25 5.97 3.78 4.26
N GLY A 26 4.74 3.45 4.69
CA GLY A 26 3.71 4.42 5.03
C GLY A 26 4.12 5.35 6.18
N LEU A 27 4.78 4.81 7.22
CA LEU A 27 5.31 5.61 8.33
C LEU A 27 6.44 6.54 7.89
N LEU A 28 7.34 6.09 7.01
CA LEU A 28 8.40 6.93 6.43
C LEU A 28 7.80 8.12 5.65
N TYR A 29 6.83 7.85 4.75
CA TYR A 29 6.16 8.90 3.99
C TYR A 29 5.35 9.84 4.87
N ALA A 30 4.68 9.33 5.91
CA ALA A 30 3.97 10.14 6.89
C ALA A 30 4.96 11.09 7.60
N TYR A 31 6.08 10.56 8.09
CA TYR A 31 7.11 11.36 8.75
C TYR A 31 7.67 12.45 7.85
N GLU A 32 8.01 12.12 6.60
CA GLU A 32 8.47 13.12 5.62
C GLU A 32 7.41 14.18 5.28
N PHE A 33 6.14 13.78 5.25
CA PHE A 33 5.04 14.71 4.98
C PHE A 33 4.80 15.65 6.17
N PHE A 34 4.73 15.11 7.40
CA PHE A 34 4.53 15.91 8.62
C PHE A 34 5.73 16.80 8.93
N SER A 35 6.96 16.32 8.71
CA SER A 35 8.16 17.18 8.82
C SER A 35 8.15 18.27 7.75
N GLY A 36 7.82 17.96 6.50
CA GLY A 36 7.66 18.97 5.44
C GLY A 36 6.61 20.03 5.79
N LEU A 37 5.49 19.62 6.38
CA LEU A 37 4.43 20.50 6.87
C LEU A 37 4.91 21.40 8.02
N MET A 38 5.63 20.84 8.98
CA MET A 38 6.12 21.53 10.18
C MET A 38 7.25 22.53 9.88
N PHE A 39 8.10 22.24 8.90
CA PHE A 39 9.26 23.06 8.55
C PHE A 39 9.02 23.98 7.35
N HIS A 40 7.77 24.20 6.93
CA HIS A 40 7.39 25.07 5.79
C HIS A 40 8.09 24.75 4.46
N TYR A 41 8.51 23.50 4.27
CA TYR A 41 8.93 23.04 2.94
C TYR A 41 7.71 22.89 2.05
N GLU A 42 7.85 23.10 0.74
CA GLU A 42 6.76 22.92 -0.21
C GLU A 42 6.07 21.56 0.01
N VAL A 43 4.81 21.62 0.44
CA VAL A 43 3.99 20.44 0.68
C VAL A 43 3.79 19.75 -0.66
N ARG A 44 4.62 18.73 -0.93
CA ARG A 44 4.53 17.93 -2.15
C ARG A 44 3.26 17.10 -2.09
N TRP A 45 2.18 17.61 -2.70
CA TRP A 45 0.91 16.91 -2.91
C TRP A 45 1.09 15.50 -3.49
N LEU A 46 2.13 15.27 -4.29
CA LEU A 46 2.52 13.95 -4.78
C LEU A 46 2.76 12.94 -3.63
N LYS A 47 3.40 13.35 -2.53
CA LYS A 47 3.62 12.46 -1.37
C LYS A 47 2.30 12.07 -0.69
N LEU A 48 1.35 13.01 -0.61
CA LEU A 48 0.03 12.77 -0.04
C LEU A 48 -0.81 11.82 -0.92
N ILE A 49 -0.77 12.00 -2.24
CA ILE A 49 -1.41 11.09 -3.20
C ILE A 49 -0.78 9.70 -3.11
N CYS A 50 0.55 9.59 -3.06
CA CYS A 50 1.25 8.31 -2.88
C CYS A 50 0.85 7.61 -1.57
N MET A 51 0.79 8.35 -0.46
CA MET A 51 0.35 7.82 0.83
C MET A 51 -1.09 7.30 0.77
N THR A 52 -1.98 8.03 0.08
CA THR A 52 -3.38 7.63 -0.10
C THR A 52 -3.50 6.34 -0.88
N ILE A 53 -2.78 6.21 -2.00
CA ILE A 53 -2.77 5.00 -2.83
C ILE A 53 -2.22 3.81 -2.03
N MET A 54 -1.18 4.01 -1.22
CA MET A 54 -0.65 2.96 -0.34
C MET A 54 -1.69 2.48 0.68
N ILE A 55 -2.43 3.38 1.32
CA ILE A 55 -3.47 3.01 2.29
C ILE A 55 -4.58 2.20 1.62
N ILE A 56 -5.04 2.63 0.43
CA ILE A 56 -6.05 1.90 -0.34
C ILE A 56 -5.55 0.49 -0.70
N GLY A 57 -4.32 0.38 -1.20
CA GLY A 57 -3.69 -0.90 -1.51
C GLY A 57 -3.57 -1.81 -0.29
N PHE A 58 -3.21 -1.25 0.87
CA PHE A 58 -3.12 -2.00 2.13
C PHE A 58 -4.47 -2.55 2.58
N ILE A 59 -5.54 -1.74 2.50
CA ILE A 59 -6.90 -2.17 2.82
C ILE A 59 -7.35 -3.28 1.87
N ASP A 60 -7.05 -3.17 0.58
CA ASP A 60 -7.39 -4.19 -0.43
C ASP A 60 -6.66 -5.51 -0.17
N ILE A 61 -5.36 -5.48 0.14
CA ILE A 61 -4.58 -6.67 0.52
C ILE A 61 -5.15 -7.33 1.78
N ARG A 62 -5.49 -6.54 2.81
CA ARG A 62 -6.15 -7.07 4.02
C ARG A 62 -7.50 -7.71 3.71
N LYS A 63 -8.28 -7.12 2.82
CA LYS A 63 -9.57 -7.66 2.36
C LYS A 63 -9.37 -8.98 1.60
N LYS A 64 -8.39 -9.06 0.70
CA LYS A 64 -8.00 -10.29 -0.01
C LYS A 64 -7.54 -11.40 0.94
N LEU A 65 -6.73 -11.05 1.95
CA LEU A 65 -6.31 -11.99 3.00
C LEU A 65 -7.49 -12.52 3.83
N LYS A 66 -8.41 -11.64 4.25
CA LYS A 66 -9.61 -12.02 5.01
C LYS A 66 -10.54 -12.94 4.21
N ASN A 67 -10.71 -12.66 2.92
CA ASN A 67 -11.57 -13.42 2.03
C ASN A 67 -10.91 -14.70 1.47
N LYS A 68 -9.67 -15.00 1.87
CA LYS A 68 -8.86 -16.10 1.31
C LYS A 68 -8.75 -16.05 -0.23
N ASP A 69 -8.85 -14.86 -0.80
CA ASP A 69 -8.78 -14.65 -2.25
C ASP A 69 -7.32 -14.49 -2.71
N TYR A 70 -6.55 -15.56 -2.48
CA TYR A 70 -5.15 -15.67 -2.84
C TYR A 70 -4.85 -17.09 -3.31
N ARG A 71 -3.76 -17.25 -4.05
CA ARG A 71 -3.27 -18.59 -4.43
C ARG A 71 -2.66 -19.22 -3.18
N GLY A 72 -3.38 -20.16 -2.57
CA GLY A 72 -2.82 -21.08 -1.60
C GLY A 72 -1.80 -21.97 -2.31
N ALA A 73 -0.62 -22.13 -1.69
CA ALA A 73 0.27 -23.23 -2.04
C ALA A 73 -0.36 -24.55 -1.60
#